data_AF-A0A6N7A6P7-F1
#
_entry.id   AF-A0A6N7A6P7-F1
#
_cell.length_a   1.000
_cell.length_b   1.000
_cell.length_c   1.000
_cell.angle_alpha   90.00
_cell.angle_beta   90.00
_cell.angle_gamma   90.00
#
_symmetry.space_group_name_H-M   'P 1'
#
loop_
_entity.id
_entity.type
_entity.pdbx_description
1 polymer ?
#
loop_
_entity_poly.entity_id
_entity_poly.type
_entity_poly.pdbx_seq_one_letter_code
_entity_poly.pdbx_strand_id
1 'polypeptide(L)'
;MDFKTQLTGLNQFLSTILGEETRISGLLASLGFEQARIELLRDQHMEPVVSQFVEVIHKRLTSDSGKDAWFQLLNRRFGLDGEPPEPLDAIAGRLGFSPEYARQVYEEVLQKCRYKTTLEDFKKNLRYIAIKQLGKIAEPPRRDDVSAKLERLTNLHAAADLARMDYEARRAEILKEIQAELDALEAEYEPLIEAAGQNIAALEAEIKNDVLLHGESVQGGTYRALYVQGRVSWDNEGMSRYAETHADILQFRKQGQPTVTLRTVEEKKK
;
A
#
# COMPACT_ATOMS: atom_id res chain seq x y z
N MET A 1 17.78 -36.86 -20.07
CA MET A 1 17.34 -35.53 -19.62
C MET A 1 17.74 -34.54 -20.71
N ASP A 2 16.77 -33.97 -21.43
CA ASP A 2 17.07 -32.91 -22.39
C ASP A 2 17.17 -31.56 -21.68
N PHE A 3 18.40 -31.06 -21.57
CA PHE A 3 18.69 -29.77 -20.95
C PHE A 3 17.93 -28.61 -21.60
N LYS A 4 17.72 -28.63 -22.92
CA LYS A 4 17.00 -27.54 -23.62
C LYS A 4 15.54 -27.50 -23.20
N THR A 5 14.91 -28.66 -23.10
CA THR A 5 13.54 -28.80 -22.59
C THR A 5 13.46 -28.35 -21.13
N GLN A 6 14.39 -28.78 -20.28
CA GLN A 6 14.43 -28.39 -18.87
C GLN A 6 14.61 -26.88 -18.66
N LEU A 7 15.53 -26.25 -19.39
CA LEU A 7 15.77 -24.81 -19.35
C LEU A 7 14.54 -24.03 -19.82
N THR A 8 13.90 -24.47 -20.90
CA THR A 8 12.68 -23.86 -21.42
C THR A 8 11.56 -23.94 -20.40
N GLY A 9 11.37 -25.12 -19.81
CA GLY A 9 10.40 -25.37 -18.76
C GLY A 9 10.62 -24.49 -17.52
N LEU A 10 11.87 -24.38 -17.09
CA LEU A 10 12.23 -23.55 -15.95
C LEU A 10 12.00 -22.05 -16.21
N ASN A 11 12.30 -21.56 -17.41
CA ASN A 11 11.97 -20.18 -17.80
C ASN A 11 10.46 -19.92 -17.79
N GLN A 12 9.65 -20.87 -18.27
CA GLN A 12 8.18 -20.78 -18.23
C GLN A 12 7.66 -20.78 -16.78
N PHE A 13 8.21 -21.64 -15.92
CA PHE A 13 7.88 -21.66 -14.51
C PHE A 13 8.20 -20.32 -13.83
N LEU A 14 9.42 -19.80 -14.03
CA LEU A 14 9.84 -18.51 -13.48
C LEU A 14 8.95 -17.36 -13.95
N SER A 15 8.62 -17.33 -15.25
CA SER A 15 7.71 -16.33 -15.81
C SER A 15 6.32 -16.41 -15.18
N THR A 16 5.83 -17.62 -14.91
CA THR A 16 4.50 -17.86 -14.31
C THR A 16 4.42 -17.39 -12.86
N ILE A 17 5.50 -17.52 -12.08
CA ILE A 17 5.53 -17.13 -10.67
C ILE A 17 5.91 -15.65 -10.47
N LEU A 18 6.67 -15.06 -11.39
CA LEU A 18 7.06 -13.64 -11.32
C LEU A 18 6.07 -12.71 -12.01
N GLY A 19 5.22 -13.24 -12.92
CA GLY A 19 4.21 -12.46 -13.63
C GLY A 19 4.74 -11.63 -14.81
N GLU A 20 6.02 -11.79 -15.16
CA GLU A 20 6.70 -11.13 -16.27
C GLU A 20 7.54 -12.16 -17.06
N GLU A 21 7.81 -11.91 -18.34
CA GLU A 21 8.66 -12.81 -19.14
C GLU A 21 10.08 -12.86 -18.53
N THR A 22 10.37 -13.94 -17.81
CA THR A 22 11.59 -14.09 -17.04
C THR A 22 12.39 -15.27 -17.56
N ARG A 23 13.63 -14.99 -18.00
CA ARG A 23 14.65 -16.00 -18.27
C ARG A 23 15.62 -16.09 -17.10
N ILE A 24 16.20 -17.26 -16.85
CA ILE A 24 17.25 -17.43 -15.82
C ILE A 24 18.37 -16.40 -15.99
N SER A 25 18.81 -16.15 -17.21
CA SER A 25 19.84 -15.12 -17.48
C SER A 25 19.39 -13.71 -17.07
N GLY A 26 18.13 -13.36 -17.32
CA GLY A 26 17.56 -12.08 -16.89
C GLY A 26 17.45 -11.99 -15.36
N LEU A 27 17.06 -13.09 -14.70
CA LEU A 27 17.04 -13.17 -13.25
C LEU A 27 18.46 -13.08 -12.64
N LEU A 28 19.47 -13.67 -13.28
CA LEU A 28 20.87 -13.50 -12.87
C LEU A 28 21.32 -12.04 -13.04
N ALA A 29 20.93 -11.37 -14.12
CA ALA A 29 21.24 -9.95 -14.30
C ALA A 29 20.61 -9.09 -13.17
N SER A 30 19.34 -9.33 -12.83
CA SER A 30 18.69 -8.61 -11.72
C SER A 30 19.27 -8.94 -10.35
N LEU A 31 19.93 -10.10 -10.20
CA LEU A 31 20.67 -10.48 -8.99
C LEU A 31 22.06 -9.83 -8.89
N GLY A 32 22.48 -9.06 -9.90
CA GLY A 32 23.73 -8.29 -9.92
C GLY A 32 24.92 -9.00 -10.59
N PHE A 33 24.68 -10.09 -11.34
CA PHE A 33 25.74 -10.73 -12.11
C PHE A 33 26.05 -9.94 -13.39
N GLU A 34 27.34 -9.77 -13.69
CA GLU A 34 27.79 -9.11 -14.92
C GLU A 34 27.48 -9.95 -16.16
N GLN A 35 27.19 -9.27 -17.27
CA GLN A 35 26.82 -9.90 -18.53
C GLN A 35 27.85 -10.94 -19.00
N ALA A 36 29.15 -10.62 -18.91
CA ALA A 36 30.22 -11.55 -19.29
C ALA A 36 30.22 -12.86 -18.46
N ARG A 37 29.87 -12.77 -17.17
CA ARG A 37 29.76 -13.96 -16.29
C ARG A 37 28.50 -14.76 -16.55
N ILE A 38 27.40 -14.08 -16.90
CA ILE A 38 26.15 -14.74 -17.30
C ILE A 38 26.36 -15.51 -18.61
N GLU A 39 27.08 -14.92 -19.57
CA GLU A 39 27.46 -15.57 -20.83
C GLU A 39 28.36 -16.78 -20.58
N LEU A 40 29.37 -16.64 -19.72
CA LEU A 40 30.24 -17.75 -19.33
C LEU A 40 29.44 -18.91 -18.70
N LEU A 41 28.50 -18.61 -17.79
CA LEU A 41 27.61 -19.61 -17.23
C LEU A 41 26.74 -20.27 -18.29
N ARG A 42 26.16 -19.47 -19.20
CA ARG A 42 25.31 -19.96 -20.29
C ARG A 42 26.06 -20.96 -21.16
N ASP A 43 27.30 -20.65 -21.49
CA ASP A 43 28.06 -21.39 -22.48
C ASP A 43 28.74 -22.64 -21.89
N GLN A 44 29.06 -22.64 -20.59
CA GLN A 44 29.85 -23.73 -19.98
C GLN A 44 29.13 -24.50 -18.87
N HIS A 45 28.26 -23.87 -18.06
CA HIS A 45 27.79 -24.45 -16.78
C HIS A 45 26.30 -24.22 -16.48
N MET A 46 25.47 -23.91 -17.48
CA MET A 46 24.06 -23.62 -17.26
C MET A 46 23.27 -24.86 -16.86
N GLU A 47 23.62 -26.04 -17.40
CA GLU A 47 22.99 -27.30 -17.04
C GLU A 47 23.09 -27.61 -15.54
N PRO A 48 24.29 -27.62 -14.91
CA PRO A 48 24.41 -27.74 -13.46
C PRO A 48 23.62 -26.69 -12.66
N VAL A 49 23.52 -25.45 -13.15
CA VAL A 49 22.75 -24.39 -12.49
C VAL A 49 21.25 -24.73 -12.50
N VAL A 50 20.72 -25.10 -13.67
CA VAL A 50 19.32 -25.49 -13.85
C VAL A 50 18.99 -26.70 -12.99
N SER A 51 19.77 -27.78 -13.06
CA SER A 51 19.47 -29.00 -12.28
C SER A 51 19.52 -28.75 -10.77
N GLN A 52 20.53 -28.03 -10.26
CA GLN A 52 20.59 -27.69 -8.83
C GLN A 52 19.45 -26.75 -8.39
N PHE A 53 18.98 -25.88 -9.28
CA PHE A 53 17.88 -24.99 -8.97
C PHE A 53 16.53 -25.72 -8.96
N VAL A 54 16.32 -26.68 -9.86
CA VAL A 54 15.17 -27.60 -9.82
C VAL A 54 15.14 -28.39 -8.51
N GLU A 55 16.30 -28.88 -8.05
CA GLU A 55 16.43 -29.54 -6.73
C GLU A 55 16.03 -28.63 -5.56
N VAL A 56 16.33 -27.33 -5.64
CA VAL A 56 15.89 -26.35 -4.63
C VAL A 56 14.37 -26.21 -4.65
N ILE A 57 13.76 -26.15 -5.84
CA ILE A 57 12.30 -26.11 -5.99
C ILE A 57 11.69 -27.40 -5.42
N HIS A 58 12.25 -28.57 -5.72
CA HIS A 58 11.79 -29.86 -5.19
C HIS A 58 11.80 -29.87 -3.67
N LYS A 59 12.95 -29.59 -3.05
CA LYS A 59 13.11 -29.58 -1.59
C LYS A 59 12.17 -28.60 -0.90
N ARG A 60 11.91 -27.44 -1.52
CA ARG A 60 11.00 -26.44 -0.94
C ARG A 60 9.54 -26.88 -1.00
N LEU A 61 9.17 -27.65 -2.00
CA LEU A 61 7.81 -28.16 -2.16
C LEU A 61 7.56 -29.47 -1.41
N THR A 62 8.60 -30.23 -1.08
CA THR A 62 8.50 -31.51 -0.35
C THR A 62 8.84 -31.43 1.14
N SER A 63 9.26 -30.28 1.66
CA SER A 63 9.62 -30.10 3.08
C SER A 63 8.44 -30.25 4.05
N ASP A 64 7.21 -30.09 3.59
CA ASP A 64 5.99 -30.45 4.33
C ASP A 64 5.57 -31.88 3.95
N SER A 65 5.50 -32.77 4.94
CA SER A 65 5.16 -34.20 4.79
C SER A 65 4.01 -34.46 3.81
N GLY A 66 4.28 -35.24 2.76
CA GLY A 66 3.27 -35.83 1.86
C GLY A 66 3.09 -35.20 0.48
N LYS A 67 3.89 -34.19 0.09
CA LYS A 67 3.66 -33.38 -1.12
C LYS A 67 4.59 -33.66 -2.30
N ASP A 68 5.16 -34.85 -2.41
CA ASP A 68 5.94 -35.22 -3.61
C ASP A 68 5.10 -35.12 -4.90
N ALA A 69 3.80 -35.43 -4.80
CA ALA A 69 2.83 -35.26 -5.88
C ALA A 69 2.71 -33.82 -6.39
N TRP A 70 2.94 -32.80 -5.54
CA TRP A 70 2.88 -31.39 -5.93
C TRP A 70 4.06 -31.01 -6.82
N PHE A 71 5.25 -31.45 -6.43
CA PHE A 71 6.42 -31.28 -7.25
C PHE A 71 6.30 -32.07 -8.54
N GLN A 72 5.86 -33.34 -8.50
CA GLN A 72 5.66 -34.15 -9.71
C GLN A 72 4.69 -33.49 -10.70
N LEU A 73 3.62 -32.87 -10.20
CA LEU A 73 2.66 -32.14 -11.04
C LEU A 73 3.32 -30.95 -11.73
N LEU A 74 4.08 -30.11 -11.01
CA LEU A 74 4.84 -29.02 -11.62
C LEU A 74 5.93 -29.52 -12.57
N ASN A 75 6.65 -30.54 -12.14
CA ASN A 75 7.78 -31.13 -12.85
C ASN A 75 7.35 -31.57 -14.24
N ARG A 76 6.24 -32.32 -14.34
CA ARG A 76 5.66 -32.73 -15.63
C ARG A 76 4.96 -31.61 -16.38
N ARG A 77 4.29 -30.69 -15.69
CA ARG A 77 3.56 -29.59 -16.34
C ARG A 77 4.49 -28.60 -17.05
N PHE A 78 5.67 -28.37 -16.49
CA PHE A 78 6.67 -27.47 -17.05
C PHE A 78 7.82 -28.20 -17.76
N GLY A 79 7.99 -29.51 -17.56
CA GLY A 79 9.13 -30.26 -18.11
C GLY A 79 10.44 -30.03 -17.34
N LEU A 80 10.37 -29.86 -16.02
CA LEU A 80 11.54 -29.60 -15.17
C LEU A 80 12.45 -30.85 -15.00
N ASP A 81 12.03 -32.00 -15.50
CA ASP A 81 12.80 -33.24 -15.59
C ASP A 81 13.49 -33.43 -16.95
N GLY A 82 13.34 -32.45 -17.84
CA GLY A 82 13.90 -32.49 -19.19
C GLY A 82 13.13 -33.39 -20.16
N GLU A 83 11.87 -33.69 -19.85
CA GLU A 83 10.92 -34.33 -20.75
C GLU A 83 9.88 -33.29 -21.23
N PRO A 84 9.22 -33.51 -22.38
CA PRO A 84 8.24 -32.58 -22.90
C PRO A 84 7.09 -32.31 -21.90
N PRO A 85 6.66 -31.04 -21.76
CA PRO A 85 5.60 -30.69 -20.82
C PRO A 85 4.27 -31.36 -21.19
N GLU A 86 3.53 -31.82 -20.17
CA GLU A 86 2.26 -32.52 -20.34
C GLU A 86 1.07 -31.68 -19.87
N PRO A 87 -0.12 -31.88 -20.46
CA PRO A 87 -1.35 -31.25 -19.98
C PRO A 87 -1.74 -31.83 -18.60
N LEU A 88 -2.36 -30.98 -17.77
CA LEU A 88 -2.76 -31.35 -16.41
C LEU A 88 -3.66 -32.59 -16.36
N ASP A 89 -4.54 -32.77 -17.33
CA ASP A 89 -5.47 -33.89 -17.37
C ASP A 89 -4.73 -35.24 -17.57
N ALA A 90 -3.65 -35.26 -18.36
CA ALA A 90 -2.81 -36.45 -18.54
C ALA A 90 -1.99 -36.77 -17.29
N ILE A 91 -1.47 -35.74 -16.63
CA ILE A 91 -0.73 -35.86 -15.37
C ILE A 91 -1.65 -36.37 -14.25
N ALA A 92 -2.88 -35.84 -14.17
CA ALA A 92 -3.88 -36.23 -13.18
C ALA A 92 -4.21 -37.73 -13.28
N GLY A 93 -4.43 -38.24 -14.49
CA GLY A 93 -4.68 -39.67 -14.73
C GLY A 93 -3.54 -40.57 -14.26
N ARG A 94 -2.28 -40.14 -14.41
CA ARG A 94 -1.09 -40.88 -13.95
C ARG A 94 -0.93 -40.88 -12.44
N LEU A 95 -1.25 -39.75 -11.80
CA LEU A 95 -1.15 -39.61 -10.34
C LEU A 95 -2.39 -40.13 -9.59
N GLY A 96 -3.41 -40.60 -10.32
CA GLY A 96 -4.67 -41.09 -9.72
C GLY A 96 -5.56 -39.98 -9.17
N PHE A 97 -5.41 -38.76 -9.66
CA PHE A 97 -6.20 -37.59 -9.26
C PHE A 97 -7.37 -37.34 -10.20
N SER A 98 -8.43 -36.70 -9.70
CA SER A 98 -9.42 -36.08 -10.58
C SER A 98 -8.83 -34.85 -11.29
N PRO A 99 -9.25 -34.53 -12.52
CA PRO A 99 -8.80 -33.33 -13.23
C PRO A 99 -9.03 -32.04 -12.43
N GLU A 100 -10.14 -31.93 -11.71
CA GLU A 100 -10.49 -30.77 -10.88
C GLU A 100 -9.54 -30.64 -9.70
N TYR A 101 -9.22 -31.75 -9.03
CA TYR A 101 -8.29 -31.76 -7.90
C TYR A 101 -6.87 -31.40 -8.37
N ALA A 102 -6.43 -31.92 -9.51
CA ALA A 102 -5.13 -31.56 -10.09
C ALA A 102 -5.01 -30.06 -10.40
N ARG A 103 -6.08 -29.42 -10.90
CA ARG A 103 -6.11 -27.96 -11.14
C ARG A 103 -6.05 -27.17 -9.83
N GLN A 104 -6.81 -27.59 -8.82
CA GLN A 104 -6.78 -26.95 -7.51
C GLN A 104 -5.40 -27.02 -6.87
N VAL A 105 -4.78 -28.20 -6.87
CA VAL A 105 -3.42 -28.41 -6.35
C VAL A 105 -2.41 -27.59 -7.14
N TYR A 106 -2.52 -27.56 -8.48
CA TYR A 106 -1.64 -26.77 -9.32
C TYR A 106 -1.66 -25.28 -8.94
N GLU A 107 -2.84 -24.68 -8.80
CA GLU A 107 -2.95 -23.26 -8.46
C GLU A 107 -2.46 -23.00 -7.03
N GLU A 108 -2.76 -23.90 -6.08
CA GLU A 108 -2.28 -23.78 -4.70
C GLU A 108 -0.73 -23.79 -4.65
N VAL A 109 -0.11 -24.67 -5.41
CA VAL A 109 1.36 -24.77 -5.49
C VAL A 109 1.96 -23.53 -6.13
N LEU A 110 1.40 -23.05 -7.25
CA LEU A 110 1.86 -21.81 -7.88
C LEU A 110 1.72 -20.62 -6.92
N GLN A 111 0.62 -20.54 -6.18
CA GLN A 111 0.39 -19.47 -5.22
C GLN A 111 1.42 -19.50 -4.09
N LYS A 112 1.82 -20.68 -3.61
CA LYS A 112 2.90 -20.84 -2.63
C LYS A 112 4.26 -20.41 -3.17
N CYS A 113 4.54 -20.71 -4.44
CA CYS A 113 5.74 -20.25 -5.14
C CYS A 113 5.77 -18.73 -5.34
N ARG A 114 4.59 -18.08 -5.42
CA ARG A 114 4.45 -16.62 -5.55
C ARG A 114 4.62 -15.85 -4.23
N TYR A 115 4.63 -16.53 -3.08
CA TYR A 115 4.85 -15.85 -1.80
C TYR A 115 6.21 -15.16 -1.79
N LYS A 116 6.22 -13.90 -1.31
CA LYS A 116 7.43 -13.06 -1.27
C LYS A 116 8.61 -13.77 -0.60
N THR A 117 8.38 -14.46 0.52
CA THR A 117 9.41 -15.22 1.22
C THR A 117 9.98 -16.36 0.37
N THR A 118 9.13 -17.09 -0.35
CA THR A 118 9.56 -18.17 -1.25
C THR A 118 10.35 -17.63 -2.44
N LEU A 119 9.90 -16.52 -3.05
CA LEU A 119 10.61 -15.89 -4.16
C LEU A 119 12.00 -15.37 -3.74
N GLU A 120 12.10 -14.74 -2.57
CA GLU A 120 13.39 -14.30 -2.04
C GLU A 120 14.32 -15.49 -1.70
N ASP A 121 13.77 -16.59 -1.19
CA ASP A 121 14.52 -17.83 -0.98
C ASP A 121 15.02 -18.42 -2.31
N PHE A 122 14.19 -18.45 -3.36
CA PHE A 122 14.60 -18.89 -4.69
C PHE A 122 15.72 -18.00 -5.27
N LYS A 123 15.56 -16.67 -5.22
CA LYS A 123 16.60 -15.72 -5.63
C LYS A 123 17.92 -15.94 -4.89
N LYS A 124 17.87 -16.11 -3.57
CA LYS A 124 19.04 -16.38 -2.72
C LYS A 124 19.75 -17.68 -3.11
N ASN A 125 19.00 -18.76 -3.30
CA ASN A 125 19.55 -20.05 -3.70
C ASN A 125 20.13 -20.02 -5.11
N LEU A 126 19.45 -19.39 -6.06
CA LEU A 126 19.96 -19.21 -7.43
C LEU A 126 21.29 -18.43 -7.42
N ARG A 127 21.38 -17.35 -6.64
CA ARG A 127 22.62 -16.60 -6.45
C ARG A 127 23.75 -17.50 -5.93
N TYR A 128 23.49 -18.30 -4.90
CA TYR A 128 24.50 -19.21 -4.34
C TYR A 128 24.95 -20.27 -5.35
N ILE A 129 24.00 -20.90 -6.06
CA ILE A 129 24.30 -21.90 -7.09
C ILE A 129 25.15 -21.29 -8.21
N ALA A 130 24.79 -20.10 -8.69
CA ALA A 130 25.52 -19.39 -9.74
C ALA A 130 26.94 -19.02 -9.30
N ILE A 131 27.12 -18.49 -8.07
CA ILE A 131 28.45 -18.21 -7.50
C ILE A 131 29.28 -19.49 -7.41
N LYS A 132 28.68 -20.59 -6.92
CA LYS A 132 29.36 -21.88 -6.80
C LYS A 132 29.80 -22.44 -8.15
N GLN A 133 29.00 -22.31 -9.20
CA GLN A 133 29.40 -22.73 -10.54
C GLN A 133 30.45 -21.80 -11.15
N LEU A 134 30.30 -20.48 -11.00
CA LEU A 134 31.29 -19.50 -11.44
C LEU A 134 32.65 -19.74 -10.79
N GLY A 135 32.71 -20.08 -9.50
CA GLY A 135 33.96 -20.40 -8.82
C GLY A 135 34.70 -21.65 -9.36
N LYS A 136 34.05 -22.47 -10.20
CA LYS A 136 34.69 -23.62 -10.87
C LYS A 136 35.27 -23.26 -12.24
N ILE A 137 34.75 -22.22 -12.90
CA ILE A 137 35.07 -21.90 -14.30
C ILE A 137 35.73 -20.54 -14.51
N ALA A 138 35.46 -19.60 -13.61
CA ALA A 138 35.95 -18.24 -13.70
C ALA A 138 37.07 -18.04 -12.67
N GLU A 139 38.11 -17.34 -13.08
CA GLU A 139 39.08 -16.80 -12.13
C GLU A 139 38.33 -15.84 -11.18
N PRO A 140 38.61 -15.89 -9.86
CA PRO A 140 38.09 -14.92 -8.92
C PRO A 140 38.40 -13.49 -9.38
N PRO A 141 37.51 -12.51 -9.14
CA PRO A 141 37.80 -11.12 -9.48
C PRO A 141 39.08 -10.68 -8.76
N ARG A 142 39.97 -9.99 -9.48
CA ARG A 142 41.19 -9.47 -8.88
C ARG A 142 40.84 -8.41 -7.86
N ARG A 143 41.67 -8.28 -6.82
CA ARG A 143 41.49 -7.25 -5.80
C ARG A 143 41.38 -5.86 -6.43
N ASP A 144 42.23 -5.59 -7.41
CA ASP A 144 42.30 -4.29 -8.09
C ASP A 144 40.99 -3.97 -8.84
N ASP A 145 40.35 -4.97 -9.46
CA ASP A 145 39.05 -4.79 -10.13
C ASP A 145 37.95 -4.43 -9.12
N VAL A 146 37.96 -5.06 -7.95
CA VAL A 146 37.01 -4.76 -6.88
C VAL A 146 37.27 -3.37 -6.30
N SER A 147 38.54 -3.02 -6.07
CA SER A 147 38.94 -1.68 -5.63
C SER A 147 38.50 -0.59 -6.60
N ALA A 148 38.71 -0.77 -7.91
CA ALA A 148 38.27 0.17 -8.92
C ALA A 148 36.74 0.36 -8.93
N LYS A 149 35.96 -0.71 -8.69
CA LYS A 149 34.50 -0.62 -8.54
C LYS A 149 34.09 0.16 -7.29
N LEU A 150 34.81 -0.01 -6.18
CA LEU A 150 34.55 0.74 -4.94
C LEU A 150 34.85 2.23 -5.11
N GLU A 151 35.97 2.58 -5.76
CA GLU A 151 36.29 3.98 -6.08
C GLU A 151 35.23 4.60 -7.00
N ARG A 152 34.79 3.86 -8.02
CA ARG A 152 33.67 4.29 -8.87
C ARG A 152 32.39 4.52 -8.07
N LEU A 153 32.08 3.65 -7.10
CA LEU A 153 30.93 3.80 -6.22
C LEU A 153 31.04 5.07 -5.37
N THR A 154 32.21 5.37 -4.81
CA THR A 154 32.47 6.61 -4.06
C THR A 154 32.23 7.84 -4.94
N ASN A 155 32.73 7.84 -6.17
CA ASN A 155 32.52 8.94 -7.11
C ASN A 155 31.04 9.14 -7.46
N LEU A 156 30.28 8.04 -7.63
CA LEU A 156 28.84 8.10 -7.87
C LEU A 156 28.07 8.68 -6.68
N HIS A 157 28.44 8.31 -5.45
CA HIS A 157 27.85 8.90 -4.26
C HIS A 157 28.13 10.40 -4.16
N ALA A 158 29.39 10.82 -4.35
CA ALA A 158 29.75 12.23 -4.34
C ALA A 158 28.99 13.05 -5.40
N ALA A 159 28.83 12.50 -6.61
CA ALA A 159 28.05 13.14 -7.67
C ALA A 159 26.56 13.25 -7.32
N ALA A 160 25.98 12.20 -6.72
CA ALA A 160 24.58 12.21 -6.28
C ALA A 160 24.33 13.22 -5.15
N ASP A 161 25.27 13.34 -4.21
CA ASP A 161 25.18 14.33 -3.13
C ASP A 161 25.25 15.76 -3.66
N LEU A 162 26.16 16.05 -4.59
CA LEU A 162 26.24 17.36 -5.25
C LEU A 162 24.93 17.69 -6.00
N ALA A 163 24.40 16.74 -6.76
CA ALA A 163 23.14 16.94 -7.49
C ALA A 163 21.95 17.19 -6.54
N ARG A 164 21.92 16.54 -5.37
CA ARG A 164 20.90 16.80 -4.34
C ARG A 164 21.03 18.21 -3.77
N MET A 165 22.26 18.66 -3.47
CA MET A 165 22.50 20.01 -2.97
C MET A 165 22.07 21.07 -3.98
N ASP A 166 22.42 20.91 -5.26
CA ASP A 166 22.00 21.82 -6.34
C ASP A 166 20.47 21.84 -6.50
N TYR A 167 19.82 20.69 -6.40
CA TYR A 167 18.36 20.59 -6.42
C TYR A 167 17.73 21.35 -5.25
N GLU A 168 18.23 21.15 -4.03
CA GLU A 168 17.72 21.82 -2.82
C GLU A 168 17.91 23.34 -2.90
N ALA A 169 19.06 23.80 -3.40
CA ALA A 169 19.33 25.23 -3.61
C ALA A 169 18.36 25.85 -4.61
N ARG A 170 18.18 25.25 -5.79
CA ARG A 170 17.21 25.73 -6.80
C ARG A 170 15.78 25.70 -6.29
N ARG A 171 15.40 24.65 -5.55
CA ARG A 171 14.09 24.55 -4.92
C ARG A 171 13.86 25.70 -3.92
N ALA A 172 14.87 26.03 -3.13
CA ALA A 172 14.78 27.12 -2.16
C ALA A 172 14.66 28.49 -2.84
N GLU A 173 15.38 28.72 -3.94
CA GLU A 173 15.27 29.94 -4.75
C GLU A 173 13.86 30.10 -5.33
N ILE A 174 13.32 29.05 -5.97
CA ILE A 174 11.96 29.05 -6.53
C ILE A 174 10.93 29.29 -5.42
N LEU A 175 11.08 28.61 -4.28
CA LEU A 175 10.14 28.77 -3.16
C LEU A 175 10.16 30.20 -2.61
N LYS A 176 11.34 30.85 -2.56
CA LYS A 176 11.46 32.22 -2.08
C LYS A 176 10.72 33.22 -2.98
N GLU A 177 10.79 33.03 -4.30
CA GLU A 177 10.08 33.87 -5.27
C GLU A 177 8.56 33.70 -5.11
N ILE A 178 8.08 32.45 -5.10
CA ILE A 178 6.65 32.14 -4.95
C ILE A 178 6.13 32.60 -3.58
N GLN A 179 6.90 32.47 -2.51
CA GLN A 179 6.47 32.89 -1.18
C GLN A 179 6.23 34.41 -1.13
N ALA A 180 7.08 35.20 -1.80
CA ALA A 180 6.88 36.65 -1.87
C ALA A 180 5.60 37.02 -2.63
N GLU A 181 5.27 36.29 -3.71
CA GLU A 181 4.00 36.47 -4.43
C GLU A 181 2.79 36.09 -3.58
N LEU A 182 2.88 35.00 -2.81
CA LEU A 182 1.83 34.57 -1.90
C LEU A 182 1.62 35.58 -0.76
N ASP A 183 2.69 36.04 -0.13
CA ASP A 183 2.63 37.03 0.96
C ASP A 183 2.02 38.35 0.46
N ALA A 184 2.34 38.77 -0.77
CA ALA A 184 1.76 39.96 -1.39
C ALA A 184 0.26 39.78 -1.68
N LEU A 185 -0.14 38.60 -2.17
CA LEU A 185 -1.54 38.26 -2.40
C LEU A 185 -2.34 38.25 -1.09
N GLU A 186 -1.81 37.62 -0.04
CA GLU A 186 -2.44 37.64 1.29
C GLU A 186 -2.59 39.07 1.80
N ALA A 187 -1.57 39.91 1.69
CA ALA A 187 -1.64 41.31 2.10
C ALA A 187 -2.69 42.13 1.33
N GLU A 188 -2.94 41.81 0.05
CA GLU A 188 -3.96 42.47 -0.76
C GLU A 188 -5.38 42.02 -0.37
N TYR A 189 -5.58 40.72 -0.17
CA TYR A 189 -6.91 40.14 -0.02
C TYR A 189 -7.38 40.02 1.43
N GLU A 190 -6.49 39.89 2.42
CA GLU A 190 -6.86 39.75 3.83
C GLU A 190 -7.76 40.90 4.31
N PRO A 191 -7.44 42.20 4.05
CA PRO A 191 -8.30 43.30 4.49
C PRO A 191 -9.67 43.29 3.78
N LEU A 192 -9.73 42.83 2.52
CA LEU A 192 -10.98 42.73 1.77
C LEU A 192 -11.88 41.62 2.34
N ILE A 193 -11.27 40.48 2.68
CA ILE A 193 -11.95 39.35 3.30
C ILE A 193 -12.44 39.74 4.71
N GLU A 194 -11.59 40.36 5.52
CA GLU A 194 -11.97 40.84 6.86
C GLU A 194 -13.10 41.87 6.80
N ALA A 195 -13.02 42.86 5.92
CA ALA A 195 -14.07 43.87 5.75
C ALA A 195 -15.39 43.24 5.27
N ALA A 196 -15.34 42.32 4.30
CA ALA A 196 -16.52 41.59 3.87
C ALA A 196 -17.13 40.77 5.02
N GLY A 197 -16.31 40.09 5.82
CA GLY A 197 -16.75 39.34 7.00
C GLY A 197 -17.42 40.24 8.05
N GLN A 198 -16.85 41.41 8.33
CA GLN A 198 -17.44 42.40 9.25
C GLN A 198 -18.78 42.92 8.73
N ASN A 199 -18.88 43.25 7.43
CA ASN A 199 -20.12 43.70 6.81
C ASN A 199 -21.21 42.63 6.84
N ILE A 200 -20.85 41.37 6.57
CA ILE A 200 -21.78 40.23 6.67
C ILE A 200 -22.29 40.10 8.11
N ALA A 201 -21.39 40.10 9.10
CA ALA A 201 -21.76 39.96 10.51
C ALA A 201 -22.66 41.12 10.99
N ALA A 202 -22.37 42.36 10.57
CA ALA A 202 -23.20 43.52 10.86
C ALA A 202 -24.60 43.37 10.25
N LEU A 203 -24.68 43.02 8.97
CA LEU A 203 -25.96 42.82 8.28
C LEU A 203 -26.76 41.66 8.87
N GLU A 204 -26.11 40.56 9.27
CA GLU A 204 -26.77 39.46 9.97
C GLU A 204 -27.38 39.90 11.31
N ALA A 205 -26.68 40.78 12.05
CA ALA A 205 -27.19 41.33 13.30
C ALA A 205 -28.39 42.26 13.06
N GLU A 206 -28.33 43.10 12.03
CA GLU A 206 -29.45 43.94 11.60
C GLU A 206 -30.68 43.09 11.23
N ILE A 207 -30.50 42.09 10.37
CA ILE A 207 -31.58 41.17 9.95
C ILE A 207 -32.20 40.46 11.17
N LYS A 208 -31.38 40.00 12.13
CA LYS A 208 -31.91 39.37 13.36
C LYS A 208 -32.77 40.33 14.17
N ASN A 209 -32.34 41.58 14.33
CA ASN A 209 -33.10 42.61 15.05
C ASN A 209 -34.42 42.93 14.34
N ASP A 210 -34.37 43.11 13.02
CA ASP A 210 -35.56 43.43 12.22
C ASP A 210 -36.58 42.28 12.23
N VAL A 211 -36.13 41.04 12.15
CA VAL A 211 -37.01 39.85 12.22
C VAL A 211 -37.64 39.71 13.62
N LEU A 212 -36.89 40.03 14.68
CA LEU A 212 -37.43 40.06 16.04
C LEU A 212 -38.49 41.14 16.22
N LEU A 213 -38.30 42.33 15.63
CA LEU A 213 -39.29 43.41 15.63
C LEU A 213 -40.51 43.09 14.78
N HIS A 214 -40.31 42.42 13.64
CA HIS A 214 -41.39 42.02 12.73
C HIS A 214 -42.26 40.90 13.32
N GLY A 215 -41.67 39.97 14.07
CA GLY A 215 -42.39 38.92 14.78
C GLY A 215 -42.85 37.74 13.92
N GLU A 216 -42.37 37.64 12.68
CA GLU A 216 -42.65 36.55 11.74
C GLU A 216 -41.39 36.15 10.96
N SER A 217 -41.38 34.94 10.39
CA SER A 217 -40.24 34.44 9.60
C SER A 217 -40.25 35.06 8.20
N VAL A 218 -39.07 35.46 7.71
CA VAL A 218 -38.93 36.16 6.42
C VAL A 218 -37.95 35.41 5.49
N GLN A 219 -38.21 35.42 4.19
CA GLN A 219 -37.36 34.82 3.16
C GLN A 219 -36.98 35.87 2.10
N GLY A 220 -35.72 35.87 1.68
CA GLY A 220 -35.20 36.76 0.63
C GLY A 220 -34.01 36.14 -0.11
N GLY A 221 -34.08 36.08 -1.44
CA GLY A 221 -33.06 35.42 -2.26
C GLY A 221 -32.85 33.96 -1.85
N THR A 222 -31.59 33.60 -1.55
CA THR A 222 -31.17 32.26 -1.08
C THR A 222 -31.23 32.09 0.44
N TYR A 223 -31.54 33.14 1.21
CA TYR A 223 -31.54 33.11 2.68
C TYR A 223 -32.96 33.10 3.26
N ARG A 224 -33.11 32.51 4.45
CA ARG A 224 -34.35 32.51 5.25
C ARG A 224 -34.02 32.74 6.72
N ALA A 225 -34.69 33.71 7.34
CA ALA A 225 -34.62 33.96 8.77
C ALA A 225 -35.87 33.40 9.46
N LEU A 226 -35.68 32.50 10.42
CA LEU A 226 -36.77 31.83 11.14
C LEU A 226 -37.03 32.56 12.47
N TYR A 227 -38.22 33.11 12.63
CA TYR A 227 -38.72 33.62 13.90
C TYR A 227 -39.42 32.50 14.67
N VAL A 228 -38.98 32.26 15.91
CA VAL A 228 -39.62 31.32 16.85
C VAL A 228 -40.08 32.12 18.05
N GLN A 229 -41.38 32.13 18.30
CA GLN A 229 -41.94 32.81 19.47
C GLN A 229 -41.31 32.25 20.75
N GLY A 230 -40.92 33.14 21.67
CA GLY A 230 -40.34 32.77 22.95
C GLY A 230 -41.18 31.72 23.67
N ARG A 231 -40.54 30.66 24.16
CA ARG A 231 -41.23 29.59 24.88
C ARG A 231 -41.85 30.17 26.15
N VAL A 232 -43.16 30.05 26.29
CA VAL A 232 -43.84 30.35 27.56
C VAL A 232 -43.45 29.27 28.57
N SER A 233 -42.53 29.61 29.48
CA SER A 233 -42.24 28.81 30.67
C SER A 233 -42.94 29.46 31.86
N TRP A 234 -43.73 28.67 32.57
CA TRP A 234 -44.33 29.11 33.83
C TRP A 234 -43.25 29.20 34.90
N ASP A 235 -43.35 30.20 35.78
CA ASP A 235 -42.59 30.19 37.03
C ASP A 235 -43.10 28.99 37.85
N ASN A 236 -42.31 27.93 37.87
CA ASN A 236 -42.64 26.69 38.54
C ASN A 236 -42.81 26.89 40.05
N GLU A 237 -42.10 27.86 40.64
CA GLU A 237 -42.19 28.13 42.07
C GLU A 237 -43.49 28.88 42.40
N GLY A 238 -43.78 29.94 41.65
CA GLY A 238 -45.04 30.67 41.74
C GLY A 238 -46.26 29.79 41.47
N MET A 239 -46.20 28.92 40.46
CA MET A 239 -47.28 27.95 40.17
C MET A 239 -47.41 26.88 41.23
N SER A 240 -46.31 26.44 41.83
CA SER A 240 -46.36 25.50 42.96
C SER A 240 -47.02 26.12 44.19
N ARG A 241 -46.70 27.39 44.51
CA ARG A 241 -47.37 28.15 45.59
C ARG A 241 -48.84 28.42 45.30
N TYR A 242 -49.20 28.76 44.06
CA TYR A 242 -50.60 28.96 43.69
C TYR A 242 -51.42 27.66 43.81
N ALA A 243 -50.82 26.52 43.45
CA ALA A 243 -51.43 25.20 43.60
C ALA A 243 -51.77 24.81 45.04
N GLU A 244 -51.11 25.40 46.05
CA GLU A 244 -51.41 25.15 47.47
C GLU A 244 -52.79 25.68 47.88
N THR A 245 -53.25 26.77 47.25
CA THR A 245 -54.56 27.39 47.52
C THR A 245 -55.62 27.01 46.50
N HIS A 246 -55.21 26.58 45.31
CA HIS A 246 -56.07 26.19 44.19
C HIS A 246 -55.58 24.86 43.61
N ALA A 247 -55.93 23.76 44.28
CA ALA A 247 -55.45 22.41 43.95
C ALA A 247 -56.00 21.86 42.61
N ASP A 248 -57.05 22.48 42.08
CA ASP A 248 -57.64 22.20 40.77
C ASP A 248 -56.67 22.39 39.62
N ILE A 249 -55.60 23.18 39.80
CA ILE A 249 -54.59 23.39 38.75
C ILE A 249 -53.62 22.21 38.61
N LEU A 250 -53.47 21.38 39.65
CA LEU A 250 -52.52 20.25 39.66
C LEU A 250 -52.84 19.21 38.61
N GLN A 251 -54.12 19.06 38.23
CA GLN A 251 -54.54 18.12 37.18
C GLN A 251 -53.96 18.45 35.79
N PHE A 252 -53.52 19.69 35.57
CA PHE A 252 -52.93 20.15 34.31
C PHE A 252 -51.39 20.06 34.29
N ARG A 253 -50.75 19.67 35.41
CA ARG A 253 -49.31 19.49 35.50
C ARG A 253 -48.89 18.23 34.72
N LYS A 254 -48.11 18.42 33.64
CA LYS A 254 -47.46 17.32 32.91
C LYS A 254 -46.00 17.20 33.32
N GLN A 255 -45.61 16.06 33.91
CA GLN A 255 -44.21 15.75 34.23
C GLN A 255 -43.60 14.92 33.10
N GLY A 256 -42.53 15.42 32.49
CA GLY A 256 -41.77 14.70 31.46
C GLY A 256 -40.93 13.57 32.05
N GLN A 257 -40.54 12.61 31.21
CA GLN A 257 -39.66 11.51 31.63
C GLN A 257 -38.27 12.04 32.05
N PRO A 258 -37.69 11.52 33.15
CA PRO A 258 -36.35 11.93 33.57
C PRO A 258 -35.32 11.52 32.51
N THR A 259 -34.41 12.44 32.18
CA THR A 259 -33.28 12.21 31.27
C THR A 259 -31.97 12.53 31.98
N VAL A 260 -30.96 11.68 31.81
CA VAL A 260 -29.61 11.86 32.35
C VAL A 260 -28.67 12.20 31.20
N THR A 261 -27.98 13.34 31.30
CA THR A 261 -26.93 13.73 30.34
C THR A 261 -25.64 13.96 31.11
N LEU A 262 -24.62 13.16 30.80
CA LEU A 262 -23.29 13.31 31.38
C LEU A 262 -22.50 14.36 30.60
N ARG A 263 -21.91 15.33 31.29
CA ARG A 263 -20.96 16.30 30.73
C ARG A 263 -19.67 16.30 31.54
N THR A 264 -18.54 16.42 30.86
CA THR A 264 -17.22 16.56 31.46
C THR A 264 -17.07 17.95 32.08
N VAL A 265 -16.63 18.00 33.34
CA VAL A 265 -16.33 19.24 34.06
C VAL A 265 -14.84 19.50 33.91
N GLU A 266 -14.46 20.60 33.26
CA GLU A 266 -13.09 21.10 33.36
C GLU A 266 -12.87 21.73 34.74
N GLU A 267 -11.93 21.17 35.50
CA GLU A 267 -11.48 21.73 36.77
C GLU A 267 -10.90 23.12 36.54
N LYS A 268 -11.54 24.15 37.10
CA LYS A 268 -10.94 25.47 37.24
C LYS A 268 -9.76 25.36 38.22
N LYS A 269 -8.54 25.46 37.70
CA LYS A 269 -7.35 25.80 38.49
C LYS A 269 -7.50 27.20 39.11
N LYS A 270 -7.76 27.26 40.42
CA LYS A 270 -6.98 28.05 41.39
C LYS A 270 -7.38 27.70 42.81
#